data_AF-A0A0C2MQ58-F1
#
_entry.id   AF-A0A0C2MQ58-F1
#
_cell.length_a   1.000
_cell.length_b   1.000
_cell.length_c   1.000
_cell.angle_alpha   90.00
_cell.angle_beta   90.00
_cell.angle_gamma   90.00
#
_symmetry.space_group_name_H-M   'P 1'
#
loop_
_entity.id
_entity.type
_entity.pdbx_description
1 polymer ?
#
loop_
_entity_poly.entity_id
_entity_poly.type
_entity_poly.pdbx_seq_one_letter_code
_entity_poly.pdbx_strand_id
1 'polypeptide(L)'
;MIDYGLVDQVHPSSLFAIEKNSKLAELPRLAFHARLANVKPIGNQWSEEAISYFYSCVSDRELLITQNVQSTPPVPVKLIRYSSKLNLKNGACNITLDIAEDMANQKYLNLTKQNP
;
A
#
# COMPACT_ATOMS: atom_id res chain seq x y z
N MET A 1 1.61 14.24 11.08
CA MET A 1 1.55 15.03 9.84
C MET A 1 0.48 14.44 8.91
N ILE A 2 -0.58 15.20 8.63
CA ILE A 2 -1.81 14.72 7.95
C ILE A 2 -1.63 14.39 6.46
N ASP A 3 -0.58 14.89 5.82
CA ASP A 3 -0.36 14.72 4.38
C ASP A 3 0.51 13.51 4.04
N TYR A 4 1.22 12.96 5.02
CA TYR A 4 2.12 11.81 4.84
C TYR A 4 1.78 10.62 5.77
N GLY A 5 0.78 10.75 6.64
CA GLY A 5 0.36 9.66 7.54
C GLY A 5 1.35 9.36 8.68
N LEU A 6 2.29 10.27 8.95
CA LEU A 6 3.31 10.11 9.99
C LEU A 6 2.82 10.62 11.35
N VAL A 7 3.26 9.97 12.42
CA VAL A 7 3.11 10.42 13.81
C VAL A 7 4.50 10.64 14.37
N ASP A 8 4.69 11.76 15.05
CA ASP A 8 6.00 12.14 15.59
C ASP A 8 5.84 12.86 16.94
N GLN A 9 6.89 12.83 17.75
CA GLN A 9 6.99 13.58 19.01
C GLN A 9 7.70 14.91 18.74
N VAL A 10 7.07 16.01 19.11
CA VAL A 10 7.60 17.36 18.85
C VAL A 10 7.50 18.24 20.09
N HIS A 11 8.40 19.22 20.18
CA HIS A 11 8.36 20.20 21.26
C HIS A 11 7.21 21.21 21.03
N PRO A 12 6.51 21.69 22.07
CA PRO A 12 5.41 22.65 21.87
C PRO A 12 5.79 23.92 21.12
N SER A 13 7.05 24.37 21.24
CA SER A 13 7.53 25.57 20.54
C SER A 13 7.68 25.42 19.02
N SER A 14 7.64 24.19 18.49
CA SER A 14 7.62 23.96 17.04
C SER A 14 6.20 23.84 16.48
N LEU A 15 5.18 24.01 17.32
CA LEU A 15 3.78 23.99 16.92
C LEU A 15 3.29 25.41 16.66
N PHE A 16 2.67 25.61 15.51
CA PHE A 16 2.05 26.87 15.11
C PHE A 16 0.58 26.62 14.77
N ALA A 17 -0.29 27.53 15.18
CA ALA A 17 -1.71 27.45 14.84
C ALA A 17 -1.90 27.70 13.34
N ILE A 18 -2.67 26.84 12.67
CA ILE A 18 -3.13 27.10 11.31
C ILE A 18 -4.27 28.11 11.40
N GLU A 19 -4.14 29.21 10.67
CA GLU A 19 -5.21 30.21 10.58
C GLU A 19 -6.42 29.60 9.85
N LYS A 20 -7.60 29.69 10.49
CA LYS A 20 -8.83 29.02 10.06
C LYS A 20 -9.30 29.42 8.64
N ASN A 21 -9.00 30.65 8.21
CA ASN A 21 -9.40 31.19 6.91
C ASN A 21 -8.24 31.22 5.91
N SER A 22 -7.12 30.55 6.22
CA SER A 22 -6.00 30.43 5.30
C SER A 22 -6.28 29.38 4.23
N LYS A 23 -5.63 29.52 3.07
CA LYS A 23 -5.65 28.51 2.00
C LYS A 23 -5.20 27.12 2.49
N LEU A 24 -4.35 27.07 3.53
CA LEU A 24 -3.89 25.80 4.10
C LEU A 24 -5.01 25.04 4.80
N ALA A 25 -5.96 25.74 5.44
CA ALA A 25 -7.10 25.14 6.11
C ALA A 25 -8.15 24.58 5.13
N GLU A 26 -8.11 25.01 3.86
CA GLU A 26 -9.04 24.57 2.80
C GLU A 26 -8.56 23.31 2.06
N LEU A 27 -7.27 22.96 2.18
CA LEU A 27 -6.71 21.79 1.51
C LEU A 27 -7.22 20.48 2.14
N PRO A 28 -7.57 19.47 1.34
CA PRO A 28 -7.88 18.15 1.87
C PRO A 28 -6.62 17.52 2.46
N ARG A 29 -6.79 16.64 3.44
CA ARG A 29 -5.70 15.79 3.94
C ARG A 29 -5.23 14.90 2.79
N LEU A 30 -3.93 14.94 2.50
CA LEU A 30 -3.39 14.19 1.36
C LEU A 30 -3.04 12.75 1.68
N ALA A 31 -2.82 12.40 2.96
CA ALA A 31 -2.56 11.01 3.32
C ALA A 31 -3.81 10.16 3.23
N PHE A 32 -3.71 9.05 2.50
CA PHE A 32 -4.75 8.06 2.37
C PHE A 32 -4.49 6.88 3.31
N HIS A 33 -5.34 6.70 4.34
CA HIS A 33 -5.17 5.64 5.33
C HIS A 33 -5.74 4.31 4.82
N ALA A 34 -4.85 3.41 4.39
CA ALA A 34 -5.19 2.18 3.71
C ALA A 34 -4.51 0.94 4.30
N ARG A 35 -5.02 -0.24 3.93
CA ARG A 35 -4.39 -1.55 4.16
C ARG A 35 -4.56 -2.43 2.92
N LEU A 36 -3.69 -3.41 2.73
CA LEU A 36 -3.89 -4.41 1.67
C LEU A 36 -5.17 -5.22 1.92
N ALA A 37 -6.00 -5.35 0.88
CA ALA A 37 -7.19 -6.18 0.91
C ALA A 37 -6.81 -7.67 0.93
N ASN A 38 -7.51 -8.46 1.73
CA ASN A 38 -7.37 -9.93 1.80
C ASN A 38 -5.98 -10.46 2.21
N VAL A 39 -5.09 -9.61 2.74
CA VAL A 39 -3.79 -10.02 3.28
C VAL A 39 -3.74 -9.74 4.78
N LYS A 40 -3.08 -10.62 5.53
CA LYS A 40 -2.83 -10.49 6.98
C LYS A 40 -1.48 -11.10 7.33
N PRO A 41 -0.86 -10.70 8.45
CA PRO A 41 0.38 -11.31 8.90
C PRO A 41 0.22 -12.80 9.20
N ILE A 42 1.33 -13.53 9.18
CA ILE A 42 1.39 -14.89 9.73
C ILE A 42 1.62 -14.73 11.24
N GLY A 43 0.65 -15.14 12.05
CA GLY A 43 0.64 -14.85 13.48
C GLY A 43 0.10 -13.45 13.79
N ASN A 44 0.77 -12.73 14.69
CA ASN A 44 0.27 -11.45 15.22
C ASN A 44 0.87 -10.22 14.55
N GLN A 45 2.00 -10.34 13.87
CA GLN A 45 2.77 -9.21 13.31
C GLN A 45 3.36 -9.57 11.94
N TRP A 46 3.55 -8.57 11.09
CA TRP A 46 4.25 -8.75 9.82
C TRP A 46 5.73 -9.01 10.09
N SER A 47 6.31 -9.99 9.40
CA SER A 47 7.75 -10.24 9.48
C SER A 47 8.52 -9.15 8.74
N GLU A 48 9.78 -8.95 9.12
CA GLU A 48 10.66 -7.96 8.47
C GLU A 48 10.82 -8.26 6.98
N GLU A 49 10.86 -9.53 6.59
CA GLU A 49 10.94 -9.94 5.19
C GLU A 49 9.69 -9.53 4.41
N ALA A 50 8.49 -9.72 4.99
CA ALA A 50 7.25 -9.31 4.35
C ALA A 50 7.17 -7.78 4.19
N ILE A 51 7.63 -7.02 5.19
CA ILE A 51 7.69 -5.56 5.16
C ILE A 51 8.70 -5.09 4.11
N SER A 52 9.92 -5.65 4.11
CA SER A 52 10.99 -5.29 3.18
C SER A 52 10.60 -5.61 1.73
N TYR A 53 10.01 -6.77 1.50
CA TYR A 53 9.47 -7.14 0.19
C TYR A 53 8.39 -6.14 -0.26
N PHE A 54 7.41 -5.85 0.60
CA PHE A 54 6.37 -4.86 0.28
C PHE A 54 6.98 -3.49 -0.08
N TYR A 55 7.93 -3.01 0.72
CA TYR A 55 8.65 -1.76 0.45
C TYR A 55 9.32 -1.79 -0.93
N SER A 56 10.03 -2.86 -1.26
CA SER A 56 10.67 -3.02 -2.58
C SER A 56 9.68 -3.02 -3.77
N CYS A 57 8.41 -3.39 -3.52
CA CYS A 57 7.35 -3.39 -4.51
C CYS A 57 6.75 -2.00 -4.75
N VAL A 58 6.72 -1.14 -3.73
CA VAL A 58 5.94 0.12 -3.74
C VAL A 58 6.78 1.39 -3.72
N SER A 59 8.00 1.35 -3.20
CA SER A 59 8.85 2.54 -3.06
C SER A 59 9.18 3.17 -4.41
N ASP A 60 9.09 4.49 -4.45
CA ASP A 60 9.36 5.34 -5.62
C ASP A 60 8.60 4.92 -6.90
N ARG A 61 7.35 4.48 -6.72
CA ARG A 61 6.50 4.01 -7.83
C ARG A 61 5.11 4.60 -7.78
N GLU A 62 4.60 4.94 -8.96
CA GLU A 62 3.18 5.20 -9.17
C GLU A 62 2.43 3.87 -9.35
N LEU A 63 1.37 3.70 -8.57
CA LEU A 63 0.55 2.49 -8.54
C LEU A 63 -0.93 2.88 -8.69
N LEU A 64 -1.69 2.01 -9.36
CA LEU A 64 -3.14 2.13 -9.38
C LEU A 64 -3.71 1.47 -8.13
N ILE A 65 -4.69 2.14 -7.51
CA ILE A 65 -5.38 1.66 -6.32
C ILE A 65 -6.82 1.35 -6.70
N THR A 66 -7.29 0.17 -6.30
CA THR A 66 -8.73 -0.15 -6.33
C THR A 66 -9.25 -0.34 -4.92
N GLN A 67 -10.42 0.22 -4.64
CA GLN A 67 -11.07 0.21 -3.33
C GLN A 67 -12.57 -0.05 -3.47
N ASN A 68 -13.20 -0.56 -2.41
CA ASN A 68 -14.65 -0.55 -2.32
C ASN A 68 -15.11 0.83 -1.78
N VAL A 69 -16.08 1.45 -2.46
CA VAL A 69 -16.62 2.80 -2.19
C VAL A 69 -17.17 2.94 -0.76
N GLN A 70 -17.62 1.85 -0.14
CA GLN A 70 -18.24 1.85 1.20
C GLN A 70 -17.30 1.37 2.31
N SER A 71 -16.03 1.80 2.30
CA SER A 71 -15.03 1.35 3.27
C SER A 71 -14.69 2.43 4.29
N THR A 72 -14.52 2.06 5.55
CA THR A 72 -13.96 2.92 6.59
C THR A 72 -12.44 2.75 6.68
N PRO A 73 -11.67 3.80 7.01
CA PRO A 73 -10.24 3.68 7.26
C PRO A 73 -9.90 2.68 8.39
N PRO A 74 -8.80 1.89 8.28
CA PRO A 74 -7.94 1.77 7.09
C PRO A 74 -8.67 1.09 5.93
N VAL A 75 -8.74 1.78 4.79
CA VAL A 75 -9.49 1.34 3.61
C VAL A 75 -8.79 0.12 2.99
N PRO A 76 -9.48 -1.01 2.79
CA PRO A 76 -8.89 -2.16 2.11
C PRO A 76 -8.70 -1.85 0.63
N VAL A 77 -7.47 -2.02 0.13
CA VAL A 77 -7.13 -1.72 -1.26
C VAL A 77 -6.33 -2.83 -1.93
N LYS A 78 -6.46 -2.90 -3.26
CA LYS A 78 -5.50 -3.61 -4.10
C LYS A 78 -4.59 -2.61 -4.81
N LEU A 79 -3.30 -2.94 -4.84
CA LEU A 79 -2.28 -2.16 -5.53
C LEU A 79 -1.92 -2.87 -6.85
N ILE A 80 -2.00 -2.14 -7.95
CA ILE A 80 -1.74 -2.65 -9.29
C ILE A 80 -0.56 -1.88 -9.89
N ARG A 81 0.45 -2.62 -10.36
CA ARG A 81 1.59 -2.06 -11.06
C ARG A 81 1.29 -1.93 -12.54
N TYR A 82 1.46 -0.74 -13.10
CA TYR A 82 1.41 -0.55 -14.54
C TYR A 82 2.70 -1.11 -15.19
N SER A 83 2.60 -2.12 -16.06
CA SER A 83 3.74 -2.61 -16.84
C SER A 83 3.58 -2.20 -18.31
N SER A 84 4.37 -1.23 -18.76
CA SER A 84 4.36 -0.75 -20.15
C SER A 84 5.02 -1.70 -21.16
N LYS A 85 5.50 -2.89 -20.74
CA LYS A 85 6.03 -3.91 -21.67
C LYS A 85 4.91 -4.77 -22.24
N LEU A 86 4.10 -4.19 -23.13
CA LEU A 86 3.35 -4.93 -24.14
C LEU A 86 4.36 -5.60 -25.08
N ASN A 87 4.60 -6.90 -24.91
CA ASN A 87 5.16 -7.70 -25.99
C ASN A 87 4.00 -8.53 -26.57
N LEU A 88 3.34 -7.95 -27.58
CA LEU A 88 2.31 -8.62 -28.36
C LEU A 88 2.97 -9.75 -29.17
N LYS A 89 3.07 -10.93 -28.57
CA LYS A 89 3.16 -12.18 -29.31
C LYS A 89 2.00 -13.05 -28.87
N ASN A 90 0.98 -13.06 -29.72
CA ASN A 90 -0.21 -13.91 -29.66
C ASN A 90 -1.25 -13.54 -28.59
N GLY A 91 -2.02 -12.48 -28.87
CA GLY A 91 -3.48 -12.48 -28.71
C GLY A 91 -4.12 -12.64 -27.33
N ALA A 92 -3.36 -12.71 -26.23
CA ALA A 92 -3.90 -12.73 -24.87
C ALA A 92 -3.24 -11.66 -24.01
N CYS A 93 -3.97 -10.56 -23.79
CA CYS A 93 -3.56 -9.52 -22.84
C CYS A 93 -3.98 -9.96 -21.43
N ASN A 94 -3.16 -10.76 -20.76
CA ASN A 94 -3.36 -11.08 -19.35
C ASN A 94 -2.60 -10.07 -18.50
N ILE A 95 -3.18 -8.88 -18.31
CA ILE A 95 -2.70 -7.93 -17.30
C ILE A 95 -3.35 -8.34 -15.97
N THR A 96 -2.71 -9.27 -15.26
CA THR A 96 -3.02 -9.53 -13.86
C THR A 96 -1.71 -9.67 -13.10
N LEU A 97 -1.43 -8.71 -12.22
CA LEU A 97 -0.35 -8.77 -11.25
C LEU A 97 -0.88 -8.11 -9.97
N ASP A 98 -1.61 -8.89 -9.18
CA ASP A 98 -2.03 -8.54 -7.81
C ASP A 98 -0.78 -8.70 -6.92
N ILE A 99 -0.26 -7.62 -6.32
CA ILE A 99 0.81 -7.70 -5.29
C ILE A 99 0.38 -8.63 -4.15
N ALA A 100 -0.93 -8.70 -3.88
CA ALA A 100 -1.53 -9.63 -2.92
C ALA A 100 -1.46 -11.10 -3.37
N GLU A 101 -1.55 -11.36 -4.68
CA GLU A 101 -1.49 -12.71 -5.26
C GLU A 101 -0.04 -13.21 -5.31
N ASP A 102 0.93 -12.33 -5.60
CA ASP A 102 2.35 -12.68 -5.52
C ASP A 102 2.80 -12.96 -4.07
N MET A 103 2.34 -12.16 -3.10
CA MET A 103 2.55 -12.43 -1.67
C MET A 103 1.92 -13.75 -1.21
N ALA A 104 0.72 -14.08 -1.72
CA ALA A 104 0.08 -15.36 -1.44
C ALA A 104 0.82 -16.53 -2.09
N ASN A 105 1.26 -16.38 -3.34
CA ASN A 105 1.96 -17.42 -4.10
C ASN A 105 3.37 -17.69 -3.54
N GLN A 106 4.10 -16.66 -3.12
CA GLN A 106 5.40 -16.82 -2.45
C GLN A 106 5.23 -17.56 -1.11
N LYS A 107 4.14 -17.31 -0.38
CA LYS A 107 3.76 -18.07 0.81
C LYS A 107 3.44 -19.54 0.51
N TYR A 108 2.68 -19.84 -0.53
CA TYR A 108 2.41 -21.23 -0.96
C TYR A 108 3.69 -21.97 -1.34
N LEU A 109 4.60 -21.32 -2.08
CA LEU A 109 5.86 -21.91 -2.52
C LEU A 109 6.83 -22.18 -1.35
N ASN A 110 6.81 -21.35 -0.32
CA ASN A 110 7.64 -21.53 0.87
C ASN A 110 7.10 -22.62 1.80
N LEU A 111 5.77 -22.80 1.86
CA LEU A 111 5.13 -23.87 2.63
C LEU A 111 5.34 -25.26 2.00
N THR A 112 5.38 -25.36 0.66
CA THR A 112 5.63 -26.65 -0.02
C THR A 112 7.10 -27.08 0.01
N LYS A 113 8.04 -26.16 0.26
CA LYS A 113 9.47 -26.46 0.42
C LYS A 113 9.85 -26.93 1.84
N GLN A 114 8.93 -26.85 2.79
CA GLN A 114 9.18 -27.21 4.20
C GLN A 114 8.66 -28.58 4.63
N ASN A 115 8.03 -29.35 3.72
CA ASN A 115 7.64 -30.74 3.99
C ASN A 115 8.48 -31.68 3.11
N PRO A 116 9.23 -32.64 3.70
CA PRO A 116 9.92 -33.69 2.95
C PRO A 116 8.95 -34.67 2.27
#